data_AF-A0A529NNM0-F1
#
_entry.id   AF-A0A529NNM0-F1
#
_cell.length_a   1.000
_cell.length_b   1.000
_cell.length_c   1.000
_cell.angle_alpha   90.00
_cell.angle_beta   90.00
_cell.angle_gamma   90.00
#
_symmetry.space_group_name_H-M   'P 1'
#
loop_
_entity.id
_entity.type
_entity.pdbx_description
1 polymer ?
#
loop_
_entity_poly.entity_id
_entity_poly.type
_entity_poly.pdbx_seq_one_letter_code
_entity_poly.pdbx_strand_id
1 'polypeptide(L)'
;MFPVIETVSDVLPHIQGNIGFFLTRFDDYDVIDYGFVGDDTFRSPMTLECRGLKFAKDGRLIARPFHKFFNLGERQRPEDVDWTVP
;
A
#
# COMPACT_ATOMS: atom_id res chain seq x y z
N MET A 1 -9.41 -9.66 -3.55
CA MET A 1 -9.07 -10.36 -2.28
C MET A 1 -7.98 -9.55 -1.59
N PHE A 2 -8.11 -9.31 -0.29
CA PHE A 2 -7.08 -8.58 0.48
C PHE A 2 -5.89 -9.51 0.77
N PRO A 3 -4.64 -9.03 0.68
CA PRO A 3 -3.47 -9.83 1.01
C PRO A 3 -3.42 -10.09 2.53
N VAL A 4 -2.87 -11.26 2.88
CA VAL A 4 -2.42 -11.56 4.25
C VAL A 4 -1.07 -10.89 4.45
N ILE A 5 -0.95 -10.09 5.50
CA ILE A 5 0.27 -9.38 5.88
C ILE A 5 0.40 -9.56 7.39
N GLU A 6 1.43 -10.27 7.83
CA GLU A 6 1.73 -10.48 9.24
C GLU A 6 3.09 -9.89 9.61
N THR A 7 4.02 -9.85 8.65
CA THR A 7 5.38 -9.36 8.83
C THR A 7 5.84 -8.47 7.69
N VAL A 8 6.89 -7.67 7.95
CA VAL A 8 7.52 -6.82 6.93
C VAL A 8 8.06 -7.66 5.76
N SER A 9 8.50 -8.89 6.01
CA SER A 9 9.02 -9.82 5.00
C SER A 9 7.96 -10.24 3.98
N ASP A 10 6.67 -10.18 4.33
CA ASP A 10 5.58 -10.46 3.40
C ASP A 10 5.45 -9.36 2.33
N VAL A 11 5.92 -8.15 2.63
CA VAL A 11 5.72 -6.95 1.78
C VAL A 11 6.96 -6.63 0.94
N LEU A 12 8.15 -6.74 1.52
CA LEU A 12 9.40 -6.29 0.87
C LEU A 12 9.63 -6.84 -0.55
N PRO A 13 9.33 -8.11 -0.88
CA PRO A 13 9.49 -8.64 -2.23
C PRO A 13 8.64 -7.92 -3.29
N HIS A 14 7.56 -7.25 -2.89
CA HIS A 14 6.62 -6.59 -3.79
C HIS A 14 6.93 -5.12 -4.05
N ILE A 15 7.87 -4.55 -3.30
CA ILE A 15 8.24 -3.13 -3.38
C ILE A 15 9.72 -2.92 -3.73
N GLN A 16 10.38 -3.94 -4.26
CA GLN A 16 11.76 -3.84 -4.73
C GLN A 16 11.85 -2.98 -6.00
N GLY A 17 12.96 -2.23 -6.13
CA GLY A 17 13.21 -1.34 -7.26
C GLY A 17 12.73 0.09 -7.04
N ASN A 18 12.87 0.93 -8.06
CA ASN A 18 12.51 2.35 -8.00
C ASN A 18 11.04 2.59 -8.40
N ILE A 19 10.10 1.94 -7.71
CA ILE A 19 8.66 2.00 -8.04
C ILE A 19 7.84 2.92 -7.11
N GLY A 20 8.53 3.77 -6.35
CA GLY A 20 7.90 4.82 -5.54
C GLY A 20 7.61 4.48 -4.08
N PHE A 21 7.86 3.24 -3.64
CA PHE A 21 7.71 2.81 -2.24
C PHE A 21 9.03 2.84 -1.48
N PHE A 22 8.97 3.06 -0.17
CA PHE A 22 10.15 3.04 0.70
C PHE A 22 9.82 2.45 2.08
N LEU A 23 10.85 1.87 2.69
CA LEU A 23 10.85 1.45 4.09
C LEU A 23 11.65 2.47 4.91
N THR A 24 10.98 3.22 5.77
CA THR A 24 11.62 4.12 6.74
C THR A 24 11.78 3.39 8.07
N ARG A 25 12.99 3.44 8.65
CA ARG A 25 13.28 2.87 9.97
C ARG A 25 13.28 3.98 11.03
N PHE A 26 12.43 3.90 12.04
CA PHE A 26 12.43 4.80 13.22
C PHE A 26 13.06 4.10 14.42
N ASP A 27 13.02 4.66 15.63
CA ASP A 27 13.58 4.00 16.81
C ASP A 27 12.68 2.85 17.30
N ASP A 28 11.37 3.05 17.34
CA ASP A 28 10.42 2.10 17.93
C ASP A 28 9.66 1.23 16.91
N TYR A 29 9.60 1.67 15.66
CA TYR A 29 8.86 1.00 14.60
C TYR A 29 9.44 1.32 13.22
N ASP A 30 8.96 0.59 12.21
CA ASP A 30 9.29 0.84 10.82
C ASP A 30 8.01 1.11 10.03
N VAL A 31 8.12 1.89 8.96
CA VAL A 31 6.99 2.28 8.13
C VAL A 31 7.28 1.96 6.67
N ILE A 32 6.34 1.32 5.99
CA ILE A 32 6.30 1.26 4.53
C ILE A 32 5.29 2.30 4.03
N ASP A 33 5.76 3.23 3.21
CA ASP A 33 4.94 4.26 2.55
C ASP A 33 5.44 4.51 1.13
N TYR A 34 4.82 5.47 0.43
CA TYR A 34 5.20 5.87 -0.93
C TYR A 34 5.56 7.36 -1.01
N GLY A 35 6.51 7.69 -1.90
CA GLY A 35 7.01 9.06 -2.09
C GLY A 35 6.54 9.72 -3.37
N PHE A 36 6.30 8.91 -4.39
CA PHE A 36 5.73 9.35 -5.65
C PHE A 36 4.90 8.22 -6.25
N VAL A 37 4.03 8.56 -7.20
CA VAL A 37 3.23 7.60 -7.95
C VAL A 37 3.72 7.62 -9.38
N GLY A 38 4.30 6.50 -9.82
CA GLY A 38 4.64 6.24 -11.21
C GLY A 38 3.73 5.18 -11.82
N ASP A 39 4.02 4.79 -13.06
CA ASP A 39 3.20 3.85 -13.81
C ASP A 39 3.02 2.51 -13.09
N ASP A 40 4.08 2.00 -12.46
CA ASP A 40 4.10 0.69 -11.78
C ASP A 40 3.64 0.75 -10.31
N THR A 41 3.37 1.93 -9.78
CA THR A 41 2.92 2.12 -8.40
C THR A 41 1.45 1.70 -8.25
N PHE A 42 1.12 0.94 -7.21
CA PHE A 42 -0.24 0.45 -6.92
C PHE A 42 -0.86 -0.47 -8.00
N ARG A 43 -0.07 -1.36 -8.60
CA ARG A 43 -0.55 -2.33 -9.61
C ARG A 43 -0.96 -3.70 -9.04
N SER A 44 -0.78 -3.94 -7.75
CA SER A 44 -1.10 -5.21 -7.10
C SER A 44 -1.86 -4.99 -5.78
N PRO A 45 -2.63 -5.98 -5.29
CA PRO A 45 -3.25 -5.91 -3.98
C PRO A 45 -2.25 -5.59 -2.85
N MET A 46 -1.02 -6.13 -2.93
CA MET A 46 0.03 -5.85 -1.94
C MET A 46 0.50 -4.39 -1.99
N THR A 47 0.76 -3.86 -3.19
CA THR A 47 1.24 -2.47 -3.31
C THR A 47 0.19 -1.45 -2.92
N LEU A 48 -1.11 -1.75 -3.06
CA LEU A 48 -2.21 -0.91 -2.54
C LEU A 48 -2.16 -0.75 -1.01
N GLU A 49 -1.66 -1.75 -0.29
CA GLU A 49 -1.53 -1.70 1.16
C GLU A 49 -0.35 -0.83 1.63
N CYS A 50 0.62 -0.54 0.75
CA CYS A 50 1.88 0.16 1.08
C CYS A 50 1.69 1.69 1.26
N ARG A 51 0.75 2.06 2.15
CA ARG A 51 0.36 3.42 2.51
C ARG A 51 0.32 3.54 4.03
N GLY A 52 1.51 3.57 4.63
CA GLY A 52 1.69 3.72 6.07
C GLY A 52 1.55 2.44 6.88
N LEU A 53 1.86 1.27 6.31
CA LEU A 53 1.97 0.02 7.09
C LEU A 53 3.05 0.20 8.14
N LYS A 54 2.77 -0.19 9.39
CA LYS A 54 3.73 -0.09 10.49
C LYS A 54 4.10 -1.45 11.02
N PHE A 55 5.40 -1.67 11.21
CA PHE A 55 5.96 -2.90 11.74
C PHE A 55 6.73 -2.63 13.02
N ALA A 56 6.63 -3.52 13.99
CA ALA A 56 7.53 -3.55 15.15
C ALA A 56 8.94 -3.95 14.71
N LYS A 57 9.91 -3.77 15.62
CA LYS A 57 11.33 -4.09 15.36
C LYS A 57 11.62 -5.56 15.15
N ASP A 58 10.76 -6.45 15.64
CA ASP A 58 10.78 -7.89 15.33
C ASP A 58 10.21 -8.20 13.93
N GLY A 59 9.74 -7.19 13.20
CA GLY A 59 9.16 -7.29 11.87
C GLY A 59 7.66 -7.55 11.85
N ARG A 60 6.99 -7.73 12.99
CA ARG A 60 5.54 -8.00 13.06
C ARG A 60 4.71 -6.76 12.75
N LEU A 61 3.61 -6.92 12.02
CA LEU A 61 2.66 -5.84 11.74
C LEU A 61 2.02 -5.33 13.04
N ILE A 62 2.04 -4.01 13.24
CA ILE A 62 1.45 -3.34 14.39
C ILE A 62 0.39 -2.30 14.02
N ALA A 63 0.36 -1.83 12.77
CA ALA A 63 -0.74 -1.02 12.25
C ALA A 63 -0.93 -1.21 10.74
N ARG A 64 -2.20 -1.29 10.33
CA ARG A 64 -2.63 -1.43 8.94
C ARG A 64 -3.73 -0.40 8.63
N PRO A 65 -3.36 0.80 8.15
CA PRO A 65 -4.33 1.76 7.62
C PRO A 65 -5.11 1.17 6.43
N PHE A 66 -6.14 1.87 5.95
CA PHE A 66 -6.78 1.50 4.71
C PHE A 66 -5.80 1.54 3.54
N HIS A 67 -5.92 0.54 2.66
CA HIS A 67 -5.23 0.53 1.37
C HIS A 67 -5.55 1.80 0.56
N LYS A 68 -4.65 2.15 -0.35
CA LYS A 68 -4.85 3.27 -1.27
C LYS A 68 -6.13 3.07 -2.08
N PHE A 69 -7.07 3.98 -1.94
CA PHE A 69 -8.19 4.17 -2.88
C PHE A 69 -7.91 5.37 -3.78
N PHE A 70 -8.64 5.44 -4.89
CA PHE A 70 -8.47 6.46 -5.91
C PHE A 70 -9.73 7.31 -6.03
N ASN A 71 -9.55 8.57 -6.38
CA ASN A 71 -10.68 9.43 -6.67
C ASN A 71 -11.35 8.98 -7.98
N LEU A 72 -12.61 9.38 -8.13
CA LEU A 72 -13.31 9.18 -9.39
C LEU A 72 -12.58 9.90 -10.53
N GLY A 73 -12.39 9.22 -11.67
CA GLY A 73 -11.64 9.71 -12.82
C GLY A 73 -10.14 9.40 -12.79
N GLU A 74 -9.56 8.99 -11.65
CA GLU A 74 -8.14 8.60 -11.60
C GLU A 74 -7.88 7.21 -12.20
N ARG A 75 -8.84 6.28 -12.05
CA ARG A 75 -8.74 4.91 -12.59
C ARG A 75 -10.06 4.40 -13.17
N GLN A 76 -11.16 4.69 -12.49
CA GLN A 76 -12.51 4.40 -12.96
C GLN A 76 -13.11 5.70 -13.51
N ARG A 77 -13.72 5.64 -14.70
CA ARG A 77 -14.40 6.79 -15.26
C ARG A 77 -15.80 6.93 -14.66
N PRO A 78 -16.37 8.14 -14.55
CA PRO A 78 -17.73 8.34 -14.05
C PRO A 78 -18.80 7.50 -14.73
N GLU A 79 -18.66 7.25 -16.04
CA GLU A 79 -19.59 6.41 -16.82
C GLU A 79 -19.53 4.92 -16.47
N ASP A 80 -18.45 4.46 -15.84
CA ASP A 80 -18.27 3.05 -15.44
C ASP A 80 -18.73 2.80 -13.99
N VAL A 81 -19.29 3.81 -13.31
CA VAL A 81 -19.81 3.70 -11.93
C VAL A 81 -21.29 3.38 -11.97
N ASP A 82 -21.69 2.33 -11.24
CA ASP A 82 -23.10 2.09 -10.93
C ASP A 82 -23.52 3.02 -9.77
N TRP A 83 -24.16 4.13 -10.12
CA TRP A 83 -24.63 5.13 -9.15
C TRP A 83 -25.83 4.67 -8.32
N THR A 84 -26.37 3.48 -8.58
CA THR A 84 -27.50 2.93 -7.82
C THR A 84 -27.05 2.17 -6.56
N VAL A 85 -25.75 1.90 -6.44
CA VAL A 85 -25.15 1.28 -5.25
C VAL A 85 -24.32 2.30 -4.45
N PRO A 86 -24.20 2.14 -3.11
CA PRO A 86 -23.41 3.02 -2.25
C PRO A 86 -21.91 3.02 -2.57
#